data_AF-A0A974SM75-F1
#
_entry.id   AF-A0A974SM75-F1
#
_cell.length_a   1.000
_cell.length_b   1.000
_cell.length_c   1.000
_cell.angle_alpha   90.00
_cell.angle_beta   90.00
_cell.angle_gamma   90.00
#
_symmetry.space_group_name_H-M   'P 1'
#
loop_
_entity.id
_entity.type
_entity.pdbx_description
1 polymer ?
#
loop_
_entity_poly.entity_id
_entity_poly.type
_entity_poly.pdbx_seq_one_letter_code
_entity_poly.pdbx_strand_id
1 'polypeptide(L)'
;MKLTPLALETLGLIRDGQVRQINCGTAAWRIFGANPSVVGRLVSRQLAVWGGYGGETIAITLTPAGEAAWAAATPAAPAAPDLFSSPSHPTPENDDAQET
;
A
#
# COMPACT_ATOMS: atom_id res chain seq x y z
N MET A 1 14.67 -11.04 9.30
CA MET A 1 13.88 -12.03 8.52
C MET A 1 13.61 -11.45 7.14
N LYS A 2 13.85 -12.21 6.06
CA LYS A 2 13.63 -11.72 4.68
C LYS A 2 12.26 -12.20 4.19
N LEU A 3 11.37 -11.27 3.86
CA LEU A 3 10.12 -11.59 3.18
C LEU A 3 10.44 -12.01 1.74
N THR A 4 9.71 -13.00 1.22
CA THR A 4 9.83 -13.38 -0.19
C THR A 4 9.11 -12.34 -1.05
N PRO A 5 9.48 -12.19 -2.34
CA PRO A 5 8.80 -11.26 -3.25
C PRO A 5 7.28 -11.49 -3.30
N LEU A 6 6.86 -12.76 -3.36
CA LEU A 6 5.44 -13.12 -3.36
C LEU A 6 4.71 -12.73 -2.06
N ALA A 7 5.40 -12.76 -0.92
CA ALA A 7 4.82 -12.31 0.35
C ALA A 7 4.67 -10.78 0.39
N LEU A 8 5.61 -10.04 -0.21
CA LEU A 8 5.53 -8.58 -0.32
C LEU A 8 4.41 -8.13 -1.25
N GLU A 9 4.27 -8.79 -2.39
CA GLU A 9 3.15 -8.58 -3.31
C GLU A 9 1.82 -8.87 -2.60
N THR A 10 1.72 -9.99 -1.89
CA THR A 10 0.52 -10.35 -1.12
C THR A 10 0.19 -9.31 -0.05
N LEU A 11 1.19 -8.75 0.65
CA LEU A 11 0.97 -7.65 1.61
C LEU A 11 0.38 -6.41 0.92
N GLY A 12 0.85 -6.07 -0.29
CA GLY A 12 0.25 -5.00 -1.11
C GLY A 12 -1.21 -5.28 -1.45
N LEU A 13 -1.52 -6.48 -1.95
CA LEU A 13 -2.90 -6.88 -2.28
C LEU A 13 -3.84 -6.84 -1.06
N ILE A 14 -3.34 -7.18 0.13
CA ILE A 14 -4.11 -7.06 1.39
C ILE A 14 -4.35 -5.59 1.73
N ARG A 15 -3.33 -4.74 1.59
CA ARG A 15 -3.42 -3.29 1.83
C ARG A 15 -4.46 -2.63 0.93
N ASP A 16 -4.51 -3.03 -0.34
CA ASP A 16 -5.48 -2.55 -1.33
C ASP A 16 -6.89 -3.16 -1.16
N GLY A 17 -7.10 -4.03 -0.16
CA GLY A 17 -8.39 -4.67 0.11
C GLY A 17 -8.83 -5.69 -0.95
N GLN A 18 -7.89 -6.16 -1.78
CA GLN A 18 -8.18 -7.09 -2.88
C GLN A 18 -8.26 -8.55 -2.43
N VAL A 19 -7.82 -8.85 -1.20
CA VAL A 19 -7.85 -10.19 -0.61
C VAL A 19 -9.06 -10.33 0.30
N ARG A 20 -9.82 -11.42 0.11
CA ARG A 20 -11.00 -11.75 0.91
C ARG A 20 -11.19 -13.25 1.03
N GLN A 21 -11.81 -13.66 2.13
CA GLN A 21 -12.27 -15.03 2.30
C GLN A 21 -13.77 -15.07 2.06
N ILE A 22 -14.26 -15.98 1.22
CA ILE A 22 -15.67 -16.13 0.90
C ILE A 22 -16.13 -17.52 1.29
N ASN A 23 -17.28 -17.60 1.94
CA ASN A 23 -17.96 -18.86 2.24
C ASN A 23 -18.67 -19.36 0.98
N CYS A 24 -18.22 -20.48 0.41
CA CYS A 24 -18.77 -21.06 -0.80
C CYS A 24 -19.90 -22.07 -0.54
N GLY A 25 -20.61 -21.97 0.59
CA GLY A 25 -21.58 -22.97 1.04
C GLY A 25 -20.95 -24.01 1.95
N THR A 26 -21.63 -25.15 2.16
CA THR A 26 -21.38 -26.27 3.09
C THR A 26 -19.99 -26.28 3.78
N ALA A 27 -19.75 -25.31 4.67
CA ALA A 27 -18.52 -25.10 5.44
C ALA A 27 -17.19 -24.86 4.66
N ALA A 28 -17.21 -24.55 3.36
CA ALA A 28 -15.97 -24.35 2.58
C ALA A 28 -15.63 -22.86 2.41
N TRP A 29 -14.72 -22.36 3.24
CA TRP A 29 -14.15 -21.02 3.09
C TRP A 29 -12.99 -21.02 2.10
N ARG A 30 -13.03 -20.13 1.10
CA ARG A 30 -11.96 -19.98 0.10
C ARG A 30 -11.40 -18.56 0.11
N ILE A 31 -10.08 -18.47 -0.03
CA ILE A 31 -9.37 -17.20 -0.15
C ILE A 31 -9.31 -16.82 -1.63
N PHE A 32 -9.66 -15.58 -1.93
CA PHE A 32 -9.61 -14.98 -3.26
C PHE A 32 -8.66 -13.79 -3.27
N GLY A 33 -8.07 -13.50 -4.44
CA GLY A 33 -7.19 -12.36 -4.67
C GLY A 33 -5.70 -12.63 -4.43
N ALA A 34 -5.33 -13.64 -3.64
CA ALA A 34 -3.93 -14.00 -3.41
C ALA A 34 -3.73 -15.49 -3.15
N ASN A 35 -2.47 -15.94 -3.11
CA ASN A 35 -2.13 -17.32 -2.81
C ASN A 35 -2.48 -17.69 -1.34
N PRO A 36 -3.36 -18.68 -1.10
CA PRO A 36 -3.86 -18.99 0.24
C PRO A 36 -2.75 -19.43 1.21
N SER A 37 -1.73 -20.14 0.73
CA SER A 37 -0.61 -20.59 1.57
C SER A 37 0.31 -19.44 1.99
N VAL A 38 0.36 -18.36 1.21
CA VAL A 38 1.11 -17.14 1.54
C VAL A 38 0.31 -16.32 2.54
N VAL A 39 -0.99 -16.10 2.29
CA VAL A 39 -1.89 -15.41 3.21
C VAL A 39 -1.90 -16.09 4.58
N GLY A 40 -2.03 -17.42 4.63
CA GLY A 40 -1.96 -18.18 5.88
C GLY A 40 -0.66 -17.95 6.63
N ARG A 41 0.49 -17.94 5.93
CA ARG A 41 1.80 -17.65 6.55
C ARG A 41 1.91 -16.22 7.08
N LEU A 42 1.34 -15.23 6.40
CA LEU A 42 1.32 -13.84 6.87
C LEU A 42 0.46 -13.67 8.13
N VAL A 43 -0.70 -14.33 8.17
CA VAL A 43 -1.59 -14.34 9.34
C VAL A 43 -0.93 -15.07 10.51
N SER A 44 -0.31 -16.24 10.29
CA SER A 44 0.43 -16.95 11.35
C SER A 44 1.59 -16.15 11.92
N ARG A 45 2.13 -15.19 11.17
CA ARG A 45 3.18 -14.27 11.60
C ARG A 45 2.65 -12.96 12.18
N GLN A 46 1.34 -12.85 12.37
CA GLN A 46 0.67 -11.65 12.89
C GLN A 46 0.94 -10.39 12.05
N LEU A 47 1.24 -10.55 10.76
CA LEU A 47 1.41 -9.43 9.82
C LEU A 47 0.08 -9.00 9.20
N ALA A 48 -0.92 -9.89 9.22
CA ALA A 48 -2.27 -9.59 8.76
C ALA A 48 -3.28 -10.31 9.66
N VAL A 49 -4.49 -9.78 9.73
CA VAL A 49 -5.57 -10.32 10.57
C VAL A 49 -6.88 -10.35 9.78
N TRP A 50 -7.61 -11.46 9.91
CA TRP A 50 -8.96 -11.57 9.38
C TRP A 50 -9.92 -10.73 10.22
N GLY A 51 -10.85 -10.04 9.56
CA GLY A 51 -11.92 -9.32 10.21
C GLY A 51 -12.92 -10.24 10.92
N GLY A 52 -14.00 -9.65 11.44
CA GLY A 52 -15.04 -10.38 12.16
C GLY A 52 -15.76 -11.43 11.29
N TYR A 53 -16.04 -12.58 11.90
CA TYR A 53 -16.82 -13.68 11.28
C TYR A 53 -18.32 -13.38 11.42
N GLY A 54 -18.84 -12.43 10.64
CA GLY A 54 -20.24 -11.99 10.70
C GLY A 54 -21.05 -12.19 9.42
N GLY A 55 -20.41 -12.50 8.28
CA GLY A 55 -21.07 -12.60 6.98
C GLY A 55 -20.40 -13.59 6.04
N GLU A 56 -20.91 -13.71 4.82
CA GLU A 56 -20.41 -14.65 3.80
C GLU A 56 -19.04 -14.27 3.24
N THR A 57 -18.61 -13.04 3.46
CA THR A 57 -17.29 -12.53 3.05
C THR A 57 -16.57 -11.92 4.25
N ILE A 58 -15.31 -12.28 4.42
CA ILE A 58 -14.42 -11.78 5.46
C ILE A 58 -13.25 -11.06 4.79
N ALA A 59 -13.09 -9.78 5.09
CA ALA A 59 -11.93 -9.00 4.68
C ALA A 59 -10.71 -9.34 5.56
N ILE A 60 -9.52 -9.17 4.99
CA ILE A 60 -8.26 -9.23 5.74
C ILE A 60 -7.63 -7.83 5.74
N THR A 61 -7.05 -7.45 6.87
CA THR A 61 -6.38 -6.16 7.05
C THR A 61 -4.97 -6.37 7.55
N LEU A 62 -4.06 -5.47 7.17
CA LEU A 62 -2.69 -5.46 7.70
C LEU A 62 -2.69 -5.05 9.17
N THR A 63 -1.81 -5.68 9.94
CA THR A 63 -1.48 -5.20 11.28
C THR A 63 -0.42 -4.10 11.20
N PRO A 64 -0.16 -3.35 12.30
CA PRO A 64 0.95 -2.39 12.33
C PRO A 64 2.30 -3.03 11.97
N ALA A 65 2.51 -4.30 12.35
CA ALA A 65 3.71 -5.05 11.99
C ALA A 65 3.76 -5.40 10.49
N GLY A 66 2.62 -5.72 9.88
CA GLY A 66 2.51 -5.95 8.44
C GLY A 66 2.78 -4.72 7.61
N GLU A 67 2.20 -3.58 7.99
CA GLU A 67 2.46 -2.27 7.37
C GLU A 67 3.95 -1.91 7.46
N ALA A 68 4.56 -2.04 8.64
CA ALA A 68 5.98 -1.77 8.81
C ALA A 68 6.85 -2.72 7.98
N ALA A 69 6.50 -4.01 7.90
CA ALA A 69 7.24 -4.98 7.11
C ALA A 69 7.13 -4.73 5.59
N TRP A 70 5.97 -4.27 5.12
CA TRP A 70 5.77 -3.86 3.74
C TRP A 70 6.54 -2.57 3.43
N ALA A 71 6.47 -1.56 4.29
CA ALA A 71 7.19 -0.29 4.13
C ALA A 71 8.72 -0.44 4.21
N ALA A 72 9.23 -1.36 5.03
CA ALA A 72 10.67 -1.64 5.11
C ALA A 72 11.22 -2.34 3.85
N ALA A 73 10.35 -3.01 3.09
CA ALA A 73 10.74 -3.84 1.95
C ALA A 73 10.39 -3.23 0.60
N THR A 74 9.36 -2.38 0.55
CA THR A 74 9.11 -1.42 -0.52
C THR A 74 9.77 -0.13 -0.07
N PRO A 75 11.04 0.16 -0.45
CA PRO A 75 11.55 1.50 -0.25
C PRO A 75 10.54 2.42 -0.92
N ALA A 76 9.87 3.25 -0.12
CA ALA A 76 8.95 4.25 -0.62
C ALA A 76 9.62 4.88 -1.83
N ALA A 77 8.97 4.79 -3.00
CA ALA A 77 9.42 5.53 -4.17
C ALA A 77 9.78 6.93 -3.66
N PRO A 78 11.05 7.37 -3.79
CA PRO A 78 11.50 8.56 -3.12
C PRO A 78 10.48 9.63 -3.45
N ALA A 79 9.87 10.21 -2.42
CA ALA A 79 8.96 11.34 -2.54
C ALA A 79 9.58 12.24 -3.59
N ALA A 80 8.86 12.43 -4.70
CA ALA A 80 9.36 13.10 -5.89
C ALA A 80 10.20 14.29 -5.43
N PRO A 81 11.50 14.35 -5.76
CA PRO A 81 12.33 15.44 -5.28
C PRO A 81 11.64 16.72 -5.72
N ASP A 82 11.42 17.60 -4.74
CA ASP A 82 10.81 18.92 -4.83
C ASP A 82 11.64 19.82 -5.77
N LEU A 83 11.69 19.46 -7.06
CA LEU A 83 12.54 20.07 -8.10
C LEU A 83 11.82 21.19 -8.85
N PHE A 84 10.85 21.83 -8.22
CA PHE A 84 10.35 23.12 -8.68
C PHE A 84 10.25 24.17 -7.57
N SER A 85 11.19 24.14 -6.61
CA SER A 85 11.65 25.40 -6.05
C SER A 85 12.65 26.00 -7.04
N SER A 86 12.17 26.82 -7.98
CA SER A 86 13.02 27.76 -8.72
C SER A 86 13.30 28.97 -7.82
N PRO A 87 14.53 29.19 -7.33
CA PRO A 87 14.95 30.51 -6.91
C PRO A 87 15.51 31.30 -8.12
N SER A 88 15.44 32.63 -8.04
CA SER A 88 16.07 33.67 -8.90
C SER A 88 15.10 34.28 -9.92
N HIS A 89 14.92 35.61 -10.05
CA HIS A 89 15.51 36.81 -9.44
C HIS A 89 14.59 38.00 -9.80
N PRO A 90 14.48 39.08 -9.01
CA PRO A 90 13.76 40.30 -9.41
C PRO A 90 14.59 41.13 -10.40
N THR A 91 14.05 41.49 -11.56
CA THR A 91 14.63 42.54 -12.42
C THR A 91 14.00 43.88 -12.04
N PRO A 92 14.73 44.86 -11.51
CA PRO A 92 14.31 46.25 -11.56
C PRO A 92 14.73 46.89 -12.90
N GLU A 93 14.05 47.99 -13.24
CA GLU A 93 14.57 49.06 -14.11
C GLU A 93 14.39 48.88 -15.64
N ASN A 94 13.38 49.54 -16.22
CA ASN A 94 13.63 50.86 -16.83
C ASN A 94 12.35 51.60 -17.23
N ASP A 95 12.36 52.87 -16.83
CA ASP A 95 11.60 54.01 -17.30
C ASP A 95 11.84 54.21 -18.81
N ASP A 96 10.79 54.34 -19.62
CA ASP A 96 10.86 55.18 -20.81
C ASP A 96 9.45 55.65 -21.19
N ALA A 97 9.26 56.94 -20.97
CA ALA A 97 8.20 57.73 -21.55
C ALA A 97 8.49 57.98 -23.04
N GLN A 98 7.50 57.80 -23.92
CA GLN A 98 7.21 58.75 -25.01
C GLN A 98 5.97 58.30 -25.81
N GLU A 99 4.87 59.04 -25.59
CA GLU A 99 3.72 59.09 -26.49
C GLU A 99 3.87 60.37 -27.32
N THR A 100 3.91 60.24 -28.64
CA THR A 100 3.81 61.32 -29.64
C THR A 100 2.76 60.96 -30.66
#